data_AF-A0A944Z3S9-F1
#
_entry.id   AF-A0A944Z3S9-F1
#
_cell.length_a   1.000
_cell.length_b   1.000
_cell.length_c   1.000
_cell.angle_alpha   90.00
_cell.angle_beta   90.00
_cell.angle_gamma   90.00
#
_symmetry.space_group_name_H-M   'P 1'
#
loop_
_entity.id
_entity.type
_entity.pdbx_description
1 polymer ?
#
loop_
_entity_poly.entity_id
_entity_poly.type
_entity_poly.pdbx_seq_one_letter_code
_entity_poly.pdbx_strand_id
1 'polypeptide(L)'
;MLKTIAVILLFVLGITFIFQNQEVFIHEFFLNYDMKIFSFENKNISNGLLMIYSFLLGVLISLILIAFNLISKNREVNRLKKKIIESETKIVSKEEK
;
A
#
# COMPACT_ATOMS: atom_id res chain seq x y z
N MET A 1 -4.46 13.05 24.03
CA MET A 1 -5.52 12.21 24.63
C MET A 1 -6.52 11.69 23.60
N LEU A 2 -7.15 12.53 22.78
CA LEU A 2 -8.17 12.09 21.80
C LEU A 2 -7.65 11.01 20.82
N LYS A 3 -6.43 11.15 20.29
CA LYS A 3 -5.82 10.14 19.39
C LYS A 3 -5.66 8.79 20.08
N THR A 4 -5.25 8.78 21.35
CA THR A 4 -5.08 7.56 22.15
C THR A 4 -6.42 6.89 22.41
N ILE A 5 -7.45 7.67 22.76
CA ILE A 5 -8.82 7.17 22.95
C ILE A 5 -9.35 6.57 21.65
N ALA A 6 -9.13 7.24 20.51
CA ALA A 6 -9.53 6.73 19.20
C ALA A 6 -8.84 5.40 18.87
N VAL A 7 -7.53 5.27 19.14
CA VAL A 7 -6.79 4.02 18.91
C VAL A 7 -7.32 2.89 19.79
N ILE A 8 -7.58 3.15 21.08
CA ILE A 8 -8.13 2.15 22.00
C ILE A 8 -9.53 1.72 21.55
N LEU A 9 -10.39 2.68 21.17
CA LEU A 9 -11.74 2.40 20.68
C LEU A 9 -11.70 1.53 19.43
N LEU A 10 -10.82 1.86 18.48
CA LEU A 10 -10.67 1.13 17.23
C LEU A 10 -10.14 -0.29 17.48
N PHE A 11 -9.24 -0.45 18.44
CA PHE A 11 -8.75 -1.76 18.87
C PHE A 11 -9.85 -2.62 19.49
N VAL A 12 -10.63 -2.06 20.43
CA VAL A 12 -11.76 -2.78 21.07
C VAL A 12 -12.81 -3.17 20.04
N LEU A 13 -13.22 -2.23 19.16
CA LEU A 13 -14.17 -2.51 18.08
C LEU A 13 -13.65 -3.59 17.13
N GLY A 14 -12.37 -3.56 16.77
CA GLY A 14 -11.75 -4.58 15.93
C GLY A 14 -11.80 -5.96 16.57
N ILE A 15 -11.46 -6.08 17.86
CA ILE A 15 -11.55 -7.34 18.60
C ILE A 15 -13.00 -7.82 18.66
N THR A 16 -13.94 -6.97 19.05
CA THR A 16 -15.36 -7.34 19.13
C THR A 16 -15.90 -7.80 17.78
N PHE A 17 -15.53 -7.14 16.69
CA PHE A 17 -15.91 -7.54 15.33
C PHE A 17 -15.38 -8.93 14.98
N ILE A 18 -14.12 -9.24 15.31
CA ILE A 18 -13.53 -10.57 15.06
C ILE A 18 -14.26 -11.65 15.84
N PHE A 19 -14.52 -11.43 17.14
CA PHE A 19 -15.22 -12.41 17.98
C PHE A 19 -16.68 -12.60 17.57
N GLN A 20 -17.39 -11.54 17.19
CA GLN A 20 -18.78 -11.65 16.71
C GLN A 20 -18.89 -12.39 15.38
N ASN A 21 -17.88 -12.29 14.52
CA ASN A 21 -17.85 -12.93 13.21
C ASN A 21 -16.90 -14.14 13.17
N GLN A 22 -16.63 -14.75 14.33
CA GLN A 22 -15.60 -15.78 14.49
C GLN A 22 -15.77 -16.96 13.51
N GLU A 23 -17.01 -17.34 13.21
CA GLU A 23 -17.31 -18.40 12.23
C GLU A 23 -16.77 -18.07 10.83
N VAL A 24 -16.89 -16.81 10.39
CA VAL A 24 -16.34 -16.32 9.12
C VAL A 24 -14.83 -16.40 9.09
N PHE A 25 -14.14 -16.18 10.21
CA PHE A 25 -12.68 -16.22 10.29
C PHE A 25 -12.13 -17.65 10.39
N ILE A 26 -12.82 -18.53 11.09
CA ILE A 26 -12.38 -19.91 11.33
C ILE A 26 -12.73 -20.83 10.15
N HIS A 27 -13.75 -20.49 9.36
CA HIS A 27 -14.16 -21.30 8.20
C HIS A 27 -12.94 -21.68 7.35
N GLU A 28 -12.74 -22.99 7.20
CA GLU A 28 -11.62 -23.54 6.44
C GLU A 28 -12.02 -23.69 4.97
N PHE A 29 -11.12 -23.27 4.09
CA PHE A 29 -11.27 -23.48 2.65
C PHE A 29 -10.21 -24.46 2.19
N PHE A 30 -10.64 -25.41 1.35
CA PHE A 30 -9.73 -26.29 0.65
C PHE A 30 -9.15 -25.54 -0.54
N LEU A 31 -7.93 -25.02 -0.39
CA LEU A 31 -7.23 -24.35 -1.48
C LEU A 31 -6.47 -25.38 -2.30
N ASN A 32 -7.08 -25.80 -3.41
CA ASN A 32 -6.37 -26.49 -4.50
C ASN A 32 -5.59 -25.45 -5.31
N TYR A 33 -4.30 -25.29 -5.02
CA TYR A 33 -3.41 -24.47 -5.84
C TYR A 33 -2.82 -25.32 -6.96
N ASP A 34 -3.45 -25.33 -8.13
CA ASP A 34 -2.89 -25.97 -9.34
C ASP A 34 -1.87 -25.04 -10.03
N MET A 35 -0.86 -24.61 -9.28
CA MET A 35 0.27 -23.86 -9.84
C MET A 35 1.40 -24.83 -10.16
N LYS A 36 1.54 -25.19 -11.44
CA LYS A 36 2.55 -26.10 -12.02
C LYS A 36 4.02 -25.89 -11.58
N ILE A 37 4.33 -24.77 -10.94
CA ILE A 37 5.69 -24.33 -10.59
C ILE A 37 5.98 -24.58 -9.09
N PHE A 38 4.95 -24.75 -8.26
CA PHE A 38 5.08 -25.02 -6.83
C PHE A 38 4.04 -26.06 -6.41
N SER A 39 4.49 -27.30 -6.17
CA SER A 39 3.68 -28.34 -5.54
C SER A 39 3.49 -28.00 -4.06
N PHE A 40 2.58 -27.09 -3.74
CA PHE A 40 2.09 -26.95 -2.38
C PHE A 40 1.09 -28.09 -2.12
N GLU A 41 1.34 -28.87 -1.07
CA GLU A 41 0.33 -29.84 -0.59
C GLU A 41 -0.97 -29.10 -0.30
N ASN A 42 -2.08 -29.70 -0.72
CA ASN A 42 -3.41 -29.19 -0.44
C ASN A 42 -3.58 -29.04 1.06
N LYS A 43 -3.73 -27.80 1.51
CA LYS A 43 -3.82 -27.47 2.93
C LYS A 43 -5.14 -26.76 3.18
N ASN A 44 -5.85 -27.20 4.21
CA ASN A 44 -6.93 -26.42 4.78
C ASN A 44 -6.36 -25.12 5.35
N ILE A 45 -6.84 -24.00 4.82
CA ILE A 45 -6.44 -22.66 5.27
C ILE A 45 -7.70 -21.98 5.79
N SER A 46 -7.61 -21.39 6.97
CA SER A 46 -8.70 -20.59 7.52
C SER A 46 -8.89 -19.30 6.72
N ASN A 47 -10.12 -18.87 6.58
CA ASN A 47 -10.45 -17.62 5.91
C ASN A 47 -9.73 -16.41 6.53
N GLY A 48 -9.50 -16.45 7.85
CA GLY A 48 -8.72 -15.44 8.55
C GLY A 48 -7.31 -15.28 8.00
N LEU A 49 -6.61 -16.39 7.74
CA LEU A 49 -5.30 -16.36 7.09
C LEU A 49 -5.38 -15.83 5.66
N LEU A 50 -6.42 -16.23 4.92
CA LEU A 50 -6.63 -15.74 3.55
C LEU A 50 -6.82 -14.22 3.51
N MET A 51 -7.66 -13.68 4.40
CA MET A 51 -7.87 -12.24 4.54
C MET A 51 -6.59 -11.49 4.91
N ILE A 52 -5.76 -12.04 5.80
CA ILE A 52 -4.46 -11.45 6.13
C ILE A 52 -3.55 -11.41 4.90
N TYR A 53 -3.46 -12.51 4.14
CA TYR A 53 -2.65 -12.54 2.91
C TYR A 53 -3.17 -11.53 1.88
N SER A 54 -4.49 -11.43 1.68
CA SER A 54 -5.08 -10.45 0.78
C SER A 54 -4.80 -9.01 1.23
N PHE A 55 -4.88 -8.72 2.52
CA PHE A 55 -4.54 -7.42 3.08
C PHE A 55 -3.08 -7.05 2.83
N LEU A 56 -2.15 -7.97 3.16
CA LEU A 56 -0.71 -7.77 2.93
C LEU A 56 -0.39 -7.54 1.45
N LEU A 57 -1.03 -8.30 0.56
CA LEU A 57 -0.87 -8.13 -0.88
C LEU A 57 -1.38 -6.76 -1.35
N GLY A 58 -2.52 -6.30 -0.83
CA GLY A 58 -3.05 -4.95 -1.09
C GLY A 58 -2.12 -3.84 -0.60
N VAL A 59 -1.52 -3.99 0.59
CA VAL A 59 -0.51 -3.05 1.12
C VAL A 59 0.72 -2.99 0.22
N LEU A 60 1.23 -4.15 -0.23
CA LEU A 60 2.37 -4.22 -1.13
C LEU A 60 2.10 -3.49 -2.46
N ILE A 61 0.96 -3.75 -3.10
CA ILE A 61 0.55 -3.06 -4.33
C ILE A 61 0.47 -1.55 -4.11
N SER A 62 -0.12 -1.12 -2.98
CA SER A 62 -0.24 0.29 -2.63
C SER A 62 1.13 0.96 -2.47
N LEU A 63 2.07 0.31 -1.79
CA LEU A 63 3.45 0.82 -1.64
C LEU A 63 4.15 0.96 -2.99
N ILE A 64 3.99 -0.02 -3.88
CA ILE A 64 4.55 0.03 -5.23
C ILE A 64 4.00 1.24 -6.00
N LEU A 65 2.68 1.45 -5.96
CA LEU A 65 2.04 2.59 -6.63
C LEU A 65 2.50 3.94 -6.06
N ILE A 66 2.63 4.05 -4.74
CA ILE A 66 3.16 5.25 -4.07
C ILE A 66 4.59 5.52 -4.54
N ALA A 67 5.44 4.49 -4.61
CA ALA A 67 6.81 4.63 -5.07
C ALA A 67 6.86 5.12 -6.53
N PHE A 68 6.06 4.54 -7.43
CA PHE A 68 5.97 5.00 -8.82
C PHE A 68 5.51 6.46 -8.93
N ASN A 69 4.48 6.85 -8.18
CA ASN A 69 4.00 8.23 -8.15
C ASN A 69 5.07 9.21 -7.64
N LEU A 70 5.81 8.83 -6.60
CA LEU A 70 6.89 9.65 -6.04
C LEU A 70 8.01 9.85 -7.06
N ILE A 71 8.41 8.78 -7.77
CA ILE A 71 9.43 8.84 -8.82
C ILE A 71 8.96 9.74 -9.97
N SER A 72 7.72 9.59 -10.41
CA SER A 72 7.12 10.40 -11.48
C SER A 72 7.13 11.88 -11.11
N LYS A 73 6.62 12.21 -9.91
CA LYS A 73 6.58 13.58 -9.39
C LYS A 73 7.98 14.18 -9.26
N ASN A 74 8.96 13.41 -8.79
CA ASN A 74 10.33 13.87 -8.68
C ASN A 74 10.94 14.23 -10.05
N ARG A 75 10.67 13.44 -11.10
CA ARG A 75 11.10 13.75 -12.46
C ARG A 75 10.49 15.05 -12.98
N GLU A 76 9.20 15.26 -12.74
CA GLU A 76 8.52 16.49 -13.13
C GLU A 76 9.09 17.71 -12.41
N VAL A 77 9.30 17.62 -11.09
CA VAL A 77 9.94 18.69 -10.29
C VAL A 77 11.33 19.04 -10.85
N ASN A 78 12.15 18.03 -11.18
CA ASN A 78 13.47 18.27 -11.76
C ASN A 78 13.40 18.91 -13.15
N ARG A 79 12.41 18.54 -13.97
CA ARG A 79 12.17 19.20 -15.27
C ARG A 79 11.78 20.67 -15.10
N LEU A 80 10.90 20.96 -14.15
CA LEU A 80 10.49 22.34 -13.85
C LEU A 80 11.66 23.17 -13.33
N LYS A 81 12.47 22.63 -12.41
CA LYS A 81 13.69 23.29 -11.92
C LYS A 81 14.65 23.65 -13.05
N LYS A 82 14.91 22.72 -13.99
CA LYS A 82 15.76 23.01 -15.16
C LYS A 82 15.22 24.16 -16.00
N LYS A 83 13.91 24.17 -16.29
CA LYS A 83 13.27 25.26 -17.05
C LYS A 83 13.37 26.63 -16.36
N ILE A 84 13.28 26.67 -15.03
CA ILE A 84 13.45 27.90 -14.25
C ILE A 84 14.87 28.43 -14.42
N ILE A 85 15.88 27.59 -14.19
CA ILE A 85 17.31 27.97 -14.32
C ILE A 85 17.62 28.48 -15.73
N GLU A 86 17.14 27.80 -16.77
CA GLU A 86 17.29 28.23 -18.16
C GLU A 86 16.63 29.58 -18.42
N SER A 87 15.49 29.85 -17.80
CA SER A 87 14.76 31.12 -17.95
C SER A 87 15.48 32.26 -17.22
N GLU A 88 15.95 32.03 -15.99
CA GLU A 88 16.73 33.00 -15.22
C GLU A 88 18.04 33.37 -15.94
N THR A 89 18.76 32.39 -16.48
CA THR A 89 20.02 32.63 -17.22
C THR A 89 19.77 33.45 -18.49
N LYS A 90 18.64 33.24 -19.18
CA LYS A 90 18.24 34.02 -20.35
C LYS A 90 17.84 35.47 -20.01
N ILE A 91 17.31 35.71 -18.81
CA ILE A 91 16.98 37.06 -18.34
C ILE A 91 18.27 37.83 -18.04
N VAL A 92 19.18 37.24 -17.25
CA VAL A 92 20.48 37.87 -16.89
C VAL A 92 21.30 38.22 -18.14
N SER A 93 21.43 37.28 -19.08
CA SER A 93 22.15 37.52 -20.34
C SER A 93 21.51 38.54 -21.30
N LYS A 94 20.23 38.91 -21.07
CA LYS A 94 19.56 40.00 -21.79
C LYS A 94 19.78 41.35 -21.11
N GLU A 95 20.01 41.39 -19.80
CA GLU A 95 20.27 42.63 -19.05
C GLU A 95 21.74 43.09 -19.17
N GLU A 96 22.67 42.19 -19.51
CA GLU A 96 24.09 42.50 -19.74
C GLU A 96 24.43 43.00 -21.17
N LYS A 97 23.44 43.07 -22.08
CA LYS A 97 23.58 43.59 -23.45
C LYS A 97 22.86 44.91 -23.63
#